data_AF-A0A9E1SR49-F1
#
_entry.id   AF-A0A9E1SR49-F1
#
_cell.length_a   1.000
_cell.length_b   1.000
_cell.length_c   1.000
_cell.angle_alpha   90.00
_cell.angle_beta   90.00
_cell.angle_gamma   90.00
#
_symmetry.space_group_name_H-M   'P 1'
#
loop_
_entity.id
_entity.type
_entity.pdbx_description
1 polymer ?
#
loop_
_entity_poly.entity_id
_entity_poly.type
_entity_poly.pdbx_seq_one_letter_code
_entity_poly.pdbx_strand_id
1 'polypeptide(L)'
;MWANNKYRLIFCVILIGAFSLVSCSEQDLANIKLAAHLKKYDQAKTLMIERNFDQKNPIAREEWDALFIMDEGDRFTDIEIGLLEENQRLLIEQSKQAAIRSSLIDLAPLRTDAPALAEFCYSIPKGGMLHVHPYGLFTRNIISEILTEYNPLIEPEYFITTVKNQGQVLYDHEIEALRSLPPSSPFLDLSDADKSLFMDYFFLPTDPVSHDFTRFDAIFAFVIWMVEDEFLDQKMETLYLDFLSRAAGHGISYIEFTNGFAPSVQSIEKLDNWSEKFFTETGIVVRWNLGQLRFLPGEMNAELMTNWNELLAENPSISIVGTDLYAIERGNPALEKAQNAYGYLNGYNRANPEHPLEMTMHAGEMGDWRNVRDAMIMGASRVGHGVLLKDDLVTLEYARNTGLAIEMNINSNHQLNVYDKNTAPHPFLKFLRLGLGVSLSTDNDGIFDTNISKECIAAVSTTDVTYSELQAMSYNSISTSFASPRVKDILTNRLRQSFTLFEQRYLN
;
A
#
# COMPACT_ATOMS: atom_id res chain seq x y z
N MET A 1 -86.28 -29.61 14.82
CA MET A 1 -87.31 -29.29 13.82
C MET A 1 -86.72 -28.33 12.80
N TRP A 2 -86.80 -28.72 11.53
CA TRP A 2 -86.76 -27.89 10.32
C TRP A 2 -85.41 -27.36 9.81
N ALA A 3 -84.88 -28.20 8.92
CA ALA A 3 -84.05 -27.93 7.75
C ALA A 3 -84.27 -26.59 7.04
N ASN A 4 -83.21 -26.07 6.41
CA ASN A 4 -83.29 -25.86 4.97
C ASN A 4 -81.93 -25.94 4.28
N ASN A 5 -81.92 -26.76 3.24
CA ASN A 5 -80.79 -27.21 2.44
C ASN A 5 -80.84 -26.46 1.11
N LYS A 6 -79.79 -25.74 0.71
CA LYS A 6 -79.62 -25.29 -0.69
C LYS A 6 -78.17 -25.44 -1.13
N TYR A 7 -77.99 -26.44 -1.98
CA TYR A 7 -76.84 -26.77 -2.80
C TYR A 7 -76.17 -25.53 -3.42
N ARG A 8 -74.85 -25.41 -3.26
CA ARG A 8 -73.98 -24.66 -4.19
C ARG A 8 -72.88 -25.59 -4.67
N LEU A 9 -72.91 -25.86 -5.98
CA LEU A 9 -71.87 -26.58 -6.71
C LEU A 9 -70.52 -25.86 -6.52
N ILE A 10 -69.50 -26.65 -6.19
CA ILE A 10 -68.09 -26.27 -6.20
C ILE A 10 -67.65 -26.23 -7.66
N PHE A 11 -67.41 -25.04 -8.21
CA PHE A 11 -66.63 -24.88 -9.42
C PHE A 11 -65.16 -24.80 -9.01
N CYS A 12 -64.40 -25.85 -9.35
CA CYS A 12 -62.95 -25.86 -9.26
C CYS A 12 -62.40 -25.03 -10.43
N VAL A 13 -62.11 -23.75 -10.20
CA VAL A 13 -61.34 -22.94 -11.15
C VAL A 13 -59.88 -23.22 -10.86
N ILE A 14 -59.26 -24.05 -11.69
CA ILE A 14 -57.81 -24.19 -11.77
C ILE A 14 -57.29 -22.86 -12.33
N LEU A 15 -56.86 -21.97 -11.44
CA LEU A 15 -55.98 -20.86 -11.81
C LEU A 15 -54.62 -21.47 -12.13
N ILE A 16 -54.40 -21.77 -13.41
CA ILE A 16 -53.05 -21.94 -13.96
C ILE A 16 -52.44 -20.54 -13.91
N GLY A 17 -51.74 -20.24 -12.82
CA GLY A 17 -50.85 -19.09 -12.77
C GLY A 17 -49.78 -19.29 -13.83
N ALA A 18 -49.80 -18.45 -14.87
CA ALA A 18 -48.67 -18.32 -15.76
C ALA A 18 -47.50 -17.79 -14.92
N PHE A 19 -46.60 -18.70 -14.51
CA PHE A 19 -45.27 -18.31 -14.10
C PHE A 19 -44.64 -17.60 -15.29
N SER A 20 -44.50 -16.28 -15.20
CA SER A 20 -43.57 -15.53 -16.03
C SER A 20 -42.20 -16.11 -15.75
N LEU A 21 -41.72 -17.03 -16.59
CA LEU A 21 -40.32 -17.41 -16.62
C LEU A 21 -39.55 -16.12 -16.93
N VAL A 22 -38.98 -15.50 -15.91
CA VAL A 22 -38.02 -14.41 -16.09
C VAL A 22 -36.87 -15.03 -16.86
N SER A 23 -36.74 -14.70 -18.14
CA SER A 23 -35.59 -15.11 -18.92
C SER A 23 -34.36 -14.47 -18.29
N CYS A 24 -33.47 -15.28 -17.73
CA CYS A 24 -32.16 -14.84 -17.26
C CYS A 24 -31.43 -14.19 -18.44
N SER A 25 -31.12 -12.90 -18.36
CA SER A 25 -30.32 -12.23 -19.39
C SER A 25 -28.86 -12.73 -19.33
N GLU A 26 -28.09 -12.53 -20.39
CA GLU A 26 -26.65 -12.82 -20.38
C GLU A 26 -25.92 -12.04 -19.27
N GLN A 27 -26.42 -10.83 -18.96
CA GLN A 27 -25.92 -10.03 -17.84
C GLN A 27 -26.24 -10.64 -16.48
N ASP A 28 -27.44 -11.18 -16.30
CA ASP A 28 -27.81 -11.88 -15.06
C ASP A 28 -26.95 -13.12 -14.86
N LEU A 29 -26.67 -13.86 -15.94
CA LEU A 29 -25.80 -15.03 -15.89
C LEU A 29 -24.35 -14.66 -15.54
N ALA A 30 -23.80 -13.62 -16.16
CA ALA A 30 -22.47 -13.10 -15.81
C ALA A 30 -22.37 -12.71 -14.33
N ASN A 31 -23.40 -12.06 -13.79
CA ASN A 31 -23.44 -11.68 -12.37
C ASN A 31 -23.56 -12.89 -11.43
N ILE A 32 -24.35 -13.90 -11.80
CA ILE A 32 -24.46 -15.15 -11.03
C ILE A 32 -23.11 -15.87 -10.98
N LYS A 33 -22.41 -15.97 -12.11
CA LYS A 33 -21.07 -16.57 -12.19
C LYS A 33 -20.06 -15.76 -11.37
N LEU A 34 -20.06 -14.43 -11.48
CA LEU A 34 -19.21 -13.58 -10.65
C LEU A 34 -19.44 -13.86 -9.17
N ALA A 35 -20.68 -13.87 -8.70
CA ALA A 35 -20.99 -14.20 -7.31
C ALA A 35 -20.48 -15.60 -6.89
N ALA A 36 -20.51 -16.59 -7.79
CA ALA A 36 -19.96 -17.91 -7.54
C ALA A 36 -18.42 -17.87 -7.39
N HIS A 37 -17.71 -17.12 -8.24
CA HIS A 37 -16.26 -16.91 -8.11
C HIS A 37 -15.90 -16.22 -6.79
N LEU A 38 -16.62 -15.14 -6.44
CA LEU A 38 -16.35 -14.40 -5.20
C LEU A 38 -16.59 -15.28 -3.96
N LYS A 39 -17.62 -16.13 -3.98
CA LYS A 39 -17.88 -17.11 -2.92
C LYS A 39 -16.71 -18.07 -2.72
N LYS A 40 -15.97 -18.42 -3.78
CA LYS A 40 -14.76 -19.25 -3.65
C LYS A 40 -13.65 -18.53 -2.89
N TYR A 41 -13.52 -17.21 -3.05
CA TYR A 41 -12.55 -16.42 -2.30
C TYR A 41 -12.90 -16.40 -0.81
N ASP A 42 -14.18 -16.26 -0.46
CA ASP A 42 -14.65 -16.33 0.93
C ASP A 42 -14.45 -17.72 1.55
N GLN A 43 -14.64 -18.79 0.76
CA GLN A 43 -14.35 -20.16 1.18
C GLN A 43 -12.85 -20.36 1.41
N ALA A 44 -12.00 -19.87 0.49
CA ALA A 44 -10.56 -19.94 0.62
C ALA A 44 -10.05 -19.16 1.84
N LYS A 45 -10.67 -18.02 2.18
CA LYS A 45 -10.38 -17.26 3.41
C LYS A 45 -10.68 -18.07 4.67
N THR A 46 -11.77 -18.83 4.67
CA THR A 46 -12.12 -19.71 5.79
C THR A 46 -11.11 -20.83 5.93
N LEU A 47 -10.77 -21.49 4.82
CA LEU A 47 -9.77 -22.55 4.78
C LEU A 47 -8.38 -22.06 5.22
N MET A 48 -7.96 -20.87 4.77
CA MET A 48 -6.68 -20.26 5.13
C MET A 48 -6.46 -20.22 6.64
N ILE A 49 -7.52 -19.85 7.38
CA ILE A 49 -7.48 -19.73 8.84
C ILE A 49 -7.49 -21.12 9.49
N GLU A 50 -8.37 -22.01 9.06
CA GLU A 50 -8.40 -23.38 9.56
C GLU A 50 -7.02 -24.05 9.43
N ARG A 51 -6.38 -23.89 8.27
CA ARG A 51 -5.11 -24.53 7.94
C ARG A 51 -3.94 -23.93 8.70
N ASN A 52 -3.86 -22.60 8.83
CA ASN A 52 -2.71 -21.94 9.44
C ASN A 52 -2.85 -21.66 10.95
N PHE A 53 -4.07 -21.43 11.44
CA PHE A 53 -4.33 -21.14 12.85
C PHE A 53 -4.71 -22.40 13.64
N ASP A 54 -5.69 -23.18 13.17
CA ASP A 54 -6.20 -24.33 13.93
C ASP A 54 -5.33 -25.59 13.76
N GLN A 55 -4.87 -25.85 12.53
CA GLN A 55 -4.19 -27.12 12.18
C GLN A 55 -2.67 -27.01 12.07
N LYS A 56 -2.11 -25.79 11.94
CA LYS A 56 -0.69 -25.54 11.65
C LYS A 56 -0.15 -26.37 10.48
N ASN A 57 -0.94 -26.44 9.42
CA ASN A 57 -0.66 -27.22 8.22
C ASN A 57 -0.92 -26.33 7.00
N PRO A 58 0.08 -25.56 6.55
CA PRO A 58 -0.05 -24.62 5.43
C PRO A 58 -0.55 -25.26 4.14
N ILE A 59 -1.14 -24.44 3.27
CA ILE A 59 -1.72 -24.85 2.00
C ILE A 59 -0.64 -24.78 0.91
N ALA A 60 -0.46 -25.87 0.17
CA ALA A 60 0.45 -25.88 -0.98
C ALA A 60 -0.12 -25.05 -2.14
N ARG A 61 0.74 -24.50 -3.00
CA ARG A 61 0.32 -23.68 -4.14
C ARG A 61 -0.69 -24.40 -5.05
N GLU A 62 -0.45 -25.68 -5.33
CA GLU A 62 -1.32 -26.47 -6.19
C GLU A 62 -2.71 -26.67 -5.58
N GLU A 63 -2.77 -26.92 -4.27
CA GLU A 63 -4.03 -27.04 -3.53
C GLU A 63 -4.79 -25.70 -3.50
N TRP A 64 -4.06 -24.60 -3.25
CA TRP A 64 -4.63 -23.26 -3.24
C TRP A 64 -5.24 -22.87 -4.58
N ASP A 65 -4.48 -23.03 -5.67
CA ASP A 65 -4.95 -22.69 -7.01
C ASP A 65 -6.11 -23.58 -7.45
N ALA A 66 -6.16 -24.85 -7.01
CA ALA A 66 -7.25 -25.77 -7.29
C ALA A 66 -8.60 -25.29 -6.73
N LEU A 67 -8.60 -24.50 -5.64
CA LEU A 67 -9.84 -23.92 -5.09
C LEU A 67 -10.54 -23.03 -6.11
N PHE A 68 -9.77 -22.30 -6.92
CA PHE A 68 -10.30 -21.31 -7.85
C PHE A 68 -10.62 -21.85 -9.24
N ILE A 69 -10.39 -23.14 -9.50
CA ILE A 69 -10.79 -23.78 -10.76
C ILE A 69 -12.31 -23.87 -10.80
N MET A 70 -12.92 -23.33 -11.85
CA MET A 70 -14.37 -23.36 -12.03
C MET A 70 -14.83 -24.54 -12.89
N ASP A 71 -15.97 -25.12 -12.51
CA ASP A 71 -16.69 -26.08 -13.32
C ASP A 71 -17.10 -25.44 -14.66
N GLU A 72 -17.27 -26.25 -15.70
CA GLU A 72 -17.52 -25.77 -17.07
C GLU A 72 -18.71 -24.80 -17.15
N GLY A 73 -19.77 -25.05 -16.37
CA GLY A 73 -20.96 -24.20 -16.31
C GLY A 73 -20.75 -22.83 -15.66
N ASP A 74 -19.72 -22.68 -14.82
CA ASP A 74 -19.42 -21.44 -14.08
C ASP A 74 -18.24 -20.64 -14.66
N ARG A 75 -17.64 -21.14 -15.75
CA ARG A 75 -16.65 -20.39 -16.52
C ARG A 75 -17.32 -19.26 -17.28
N PHE A 76 -16.68 -18.11 -17.30
CA PHE A 76 -17.13 -17.02 -18.16
C PHE A 76 -16.85 -17.34 -19.63
N THR A 77 -17.83 -17.05 -20.46
CA THR A 77 -17.67 -16.90 -21.90
C THR A 77 -17.08 -15.52 -22.22
N ASP A 78 -16.52 -15.34 -23.41
CA ASP A 78 -15.98 -14.04 -23.84
C ASP A 78 -17.05 -12.93 -23.81
N ILE A 79 -18.31 -13.27 -24.09
CA ILE A 79 -19.44 -12.34 -24.01
C ILE A 79 -19.67 -11.88 -22.56
N GLU A 80 -19.66 -12.81 -21.61
CA GLU A 80 -19.84 -12.49 -20.19
C GLU A 80 -18.68 -11.68 -19.63
N ILE A 81 -17.44 -11.96 -20.05
CA ILE A 81 -16.27 -11.12 -19.73
C ILE A 81 -16.50 -9.70 -20.26
N GLY A 82 -16.88 -9.56 -21.55
CA GLY A 82 -17.14 -8.26 -22.15
C GLY A 82 -18.27 -7.48 -21.46
N LEU A 83 -19.31 -8.17 -20.95
CA LEU A 83 -20.38 -7.55 -20.16
C LEU A 83 -19.87 -7.02 -18.81
N LEU A 84 -19.01 -7.78 -18.12
CA LEU A 84 -18.39 -7.35 -16.87
C LEU A 84 -17.45 -6.16 -17.06
N GLU A 85 -16.63 -6.19 -18.12
CA GLU A 85 -15.75 -5.06 -18.50
C GLU A 85 -16.56 -3.81 -18.84
N GLU A 86 -17.65 -3.95 -19.59
CA GLU A 86 -18.55 -2.85 -19.92
C GLU A 86 -19.20 -2.25 -18.67
N ASN A 87 -19.62 -3.08 -17.72
CA ASN A 87 -20.14 -2.59 -16.44
C ASN A 87 -19.09 -1.78 -15.66
N GLN A 88 -17.85 -2.25 -15.57
CA GLN A 88 -16.76 -1.49 -14.96
C GLN A 88 -16.55 -0.16 -15.69
N ARG A 89 -16.56 -0.15 -17.02
CA ARG A 89 -16.42 1.07 -17.83
C ARG A 89 -17.54 2.07 -17.55
N LEU A 90 -18.78 1.62 -17.48
CA LEU A 90 -19.93 2.47 -17.17
C LEU A 90 -19.85 3.06 -15.77
N LEU A 91 -19.42 2.27 -14.77
CA LEU A 91 -19.22 2.74 -13.41
C LEU A 91 -18.11 3.79 -13.33
N ILE A 92 -16.97 3.55 -13.99
CA ILE A 92 -15.86 4.50 -14.06
C ILE A 92 -16.31 5.82 -14.68
N GLU A 93 -17.07 5.78 -15.78
CA GLU A 93 -17.57 6.98 -16.43
C GLU A 93 -18.59 7.73 -15.55
N GLN A 94 -19.49 7.02 -14.88
CA GLN A 94 -20.43 7.62 -13.92
C GLN A 94 -19.69 8.32 -12.77
N SER A 95 -18.70 7.66 -12.16
CA SER A 95 -17.85 8.22 -11.10
C SER A 95 -17.07 9.44 -11.58
N LYS A 96 -16.47 9.37 -12.78
CA LYS A 96 -15.78 10.50 -13.41
C LYS A 96 -16.72 11.70 -13.58
N GLN A 97 -17.91 11.51 -14.13
CA GLN A 97 -18.87 12.59 -14.32
C GLN A 97 -19.35 13.18 -12.99
N ALA A 98 -19.51 12.36 -11.95
CA ALA A 98 -19.84 12.83 -10.61
C ALA A 98 -18.69 13.66 -10.00
N ALA A 99 -17.45 13.22 -10.18
CA ALA A 99 -16.26 13.92 -9.71
C ALA A 99 -16.06 15.28 -10.42
N ILE A 100 -16.26 15.33 -11.74
CA ILE A 100 -16.23 16.59 -12.50
C ILE A 100 -17.27 17.57 -11.94
N ARG A 101 -18.50 17.13 -11.70
CA ARG A 101 -19.56 17.98 -11.13
C ARG A 101 -19.28 18.46 -9.71
N SER A 102 -18.52 17.68 -8.95
CA SER A 102 -18.21 17.98 -7.54
C SER A 102 -16.94 18.79 -7.35
N SER A 103 -16.15 18.98 -8.42
CA SER A 103 -14.88 19.69 -8.37
C SER A 103 -15.08 21.20 -8.40
N LEU A 104 -14.61 21.86 -7.34
CA LEU A 104 -14.61 23.32 -7.22
C LEU A 104 -13.48 23.99 -8.01
N ILE A 105 -12.41 23.25 -8.30
CA ILE A 105 -11.21 23.74 -8.98
C ILE A 105 -11.02 22.91 -10.25
N ASP A 106 -10.82 23.60 -11.38
CA ASP A 106 -10.45 22.96 -12.65
C ASP A 106 -8.93 22.77 -12.71
N LEU A 107 -8.50 21.50 -12.77
CA LEU A 107 -7.08 21.14 -12.86
C LEU A 107 -6.56 21.11 -14.30
N ALA A 108 -7.43 21.24 -15.32
CA ALA A 108 -7.01 21.18 -16.72
C ALA A 108 -5.92 22.19 -17.08
N PRO A 109 -5.98 23.47 -16.67
CA PRO A 109 -4.93 24.44 -16.97
C PRO A 109 -3.57 24.09 -16.35
N LEU A 110 -3.56 23.45 -15.18
CA LEU A 110 -2.34 23.13 -14.44
C LEU A 110 -1.49 22.07 -15.14
N ARG A 111 -2.10 21.18 -15.94
CA ARG A 111 -1.38 20.08 -16.62
C ARG A 111 -0.32 20.57 -17.60
N THR A 112 -0.45 21.79 -18.11
CA THR A 112 0.49 22.41 -19.04
C THR A 112 1.34 23.51 -18.40
N ASP A 113 1.19 23.75 -17.10
CA ASP A 113 1.89 24.79 -16.34
C ASP A 113 2.58 24.16 -15.13
N ALA A 114 3.82 23.70 -15.32
CA ALA A 114 4.56 22.99 -14.29
C ALA A 114 4.79 23.82 -13.00
N PRO A 115 5.15 25.11 -13.06
CA PRO A 115 5.21 25.97 -11.88
C PRO A 115 3.87 26.05 -11.13
N ALA A 116 2.76 26.32 -11.83
CA ALA A 116 1.45 26.43 -11.19
C ALA A 116 0.99 25.10 -10.59
N LEU A 117 1.25 23.98 -11.27
CA LEU A 117 0.97 22.65 -10.75
C LEU A 117 1.78 22.33 -9.49
N ALA A 118 3.07 22.69 -9.47
CA ALA A 118 3.92 22.50 -8.30
C ALA A 118 3.41 23.31 -7.10
N GLU A 119 3.02 24.57 -7.30
CA GLU A 119 2.45 25.42 -6.25
C GLU A 119 1.12 24.86 -5.72
N PHE A 120 0.23 24.43 -6.62
CA PHE A 120 -1.03 23.78 -6.26
C PHE A 120 -0.79 22.51 -5.44
N CYS A 121 0.05 21.60 -5.96
CA CYS A 121 0.33 20.33 -5.31
C CYS A 121 1.11 20.50 -4.00
N TYR A 122 1.91 21.56 -3.84
CA TYR A 122 2.50 21.90 -2.54
C TYR A 122 1.41 22.30 -1.53
N SER A 123 0.45 23.12 -1.96
CA SER A 123 -0.51 23.80 -1.08
C SER A 123 -1.74 22.98 -0.70
N ILE A 124 -2.16 22.03 -1.54
CA ILE A 124 -3.35 21.21 -1.28
C ILE A 124 -3.16 20.34 -0.02
N PRO A 125 -4.13 20.27 0.92
CA PRO A 125 -4.08 19.32 2.03
C PRO A 125 -4.08 17.87 1.54
N LYS A 126 -3.31 16.98 2.17
CA LYS A 126 -3.14 15.58 1.69
C LYS A 126 -3.53 14.50 2.69
N GLY A 127 -3.84 14.87 3.93
CA GLY A 127 -4.29 13.91 4.95
C GLY A 127 -3.12 13.15 5.56
N GLY A 128 -2.92 11.89 5.18
CA GLY A 128 -1.90 11.00 5.70
C GLY A 128 -1.15 10.20 4.64
N MET A 129 -0.08 9.52 5.04
CA MET A 129 0.70 8.59 4.23
C MET A 129 0.69 7.21 4.89
N LEU A 130 0.25 6.18 4.18
CA LEU A 130 0.02 4.84 4.74
C LEU A 130 1.08 3.81 4.32
N HIS A 131 2.07 4.23 3.55
CA HIS A 131 3.06 3.34 2.94
C HIS A 131 4.41 4.05 2.86
N VAL A 132 5.18 3.95 3.94
CA VAL A 132 6.41 4.72 4.13
C VAL A 132 7.46 3.82 4.80
N HIS A 133 8.65 3.78 4.22
CA HIS A 133 9.74 2.91 4.66
C HIS A 133 10.90 3.71 5.26
N PRO A 134 11.23 3.51 6.55
CA PRO A 134 12.18 4.36 7.28
C PRO A 134 13.61 4.41 6.72
N TYR A 135 14.10 3.29 6.18
CA TYR A 135 15.42 3.21 5.56
C TYR A 135 15.49 3.90 4.19
N GLY A 136 14.42 4.56 3.75
CA GLY A 136 14.41 5.43 2.58
C GLY A 136 14.23 6.92 2.89
N LEU A 137 14.20 7.32 4.17
CA LEU A 137 13.75 8.65 4.61
C LEU A 137 14.84 9.69 4.75
N PHE A 138 15.59 9.93 3.69
CA PHE A 138 16.75 10.81 3.75
C PHE A 138 16.79 11.85 2.63
N THR A 139 17.44 12.96 2.94
CA THR A 139 17.86 13.97 1.97
C THR A 139 19.38 14.03 1.95
N ARG A 140 19.98 14.67 0.93
CA ARG A 140 21.43 14.93 0.93
C ARG A 140 21.88 15.68 2.18
N ASN A 141 21.05 16.59 2.69
CA ASN A 141 21.36 17.37 3.89
C ASN A 141 21.47 16.48 5.13
N ILE A 142 20.48 15.60 5.37
CA ILE A 142 20.51 14.74 6.57
C ILE A 142 21.60 13.66 6.48
N ILE A 143 21.88 13.15 5.27
CA ILE A 143 23.05 12.27 5.04
C ILE A 143 24.33 13.03 5.41
N SER A 144 24.50 14.25 4.90
CA SER A 144 25.68 15.05 5.18
C SER A 144 25.81 15.37 6.68
N GLU A 145 24.71 15.62 7.38
CA GLU A 145 24.68 15.87 8.83
C GLU A 145 25.15 14.65 9.60
N ILE A 146 24.56 13.49 9.36
CA ILE A 146 24.93 12.21 10.00
C ILE A 146 26.40 11.87 9.69
N LEU A 147 26.82 11.90 8.42
CA LEU A 147 28.20 11.56 8.05
C LEU A 147 29.22 12.56 8.62
N THR A 148 28.84 13.83 8.80
CA THR A 148 29.70 14.85 9.43
C THR A 148 29.84 14.64 10.92
N GLU A 149 28.72 14.34 11.61
CA GLU A 149 28.70 14.14 13.06
C GLU A 149 29.48 12.89 13.47
N TYR A 150 29.23 11.77 12.80
CA TYR A 150 29.82 10.48 13.16
C TYR A 150 31.16 10.21 12.46
N ASN A 151 31.48 10.96 11.40
CA ASN A 151 32.74 10.91 10.64
C ASN A 151 33.26 9.47 10.38
N PRO A 152 32.45 8.59 9.78
CA PRO A 152 32.83 7.19 9.58
C PRO A 152 33.97 7.05 8.56
N LEU A 153 34.67 5.92 8.61
CA LEU A 153 35.66 5.53 7.59
C LEU A 153 34.95 5.02 6.34
N ILE A 154 35.28 5.59 5.18
CA ILE A 154 34.75 5.15 3.89
C ILE A 154 35.63 4.04 3.31
N GLU A 155 35.02 2.89 3.06
CA GLU A 155 35.68 1.71 2.50
C GLU A 155 34.98 1.26 1.21
N PRO A 156 35.40 1.74 0.03
CA PRO A 156 34.74 1.42 -1.26
C PRO A 156 34.52 -0.08 -1.51
N GLU A 157 35.51 -0.92 -1.21
CA GLU A 157 35.41 -2.37 -1.45
C GLU A 157 34.44 -3.07 -0.50
N TYR A 158 34.14 -2.48 0.67
CA TYR A 158 33.08 -3.00 1.55
C TYR A 158 31.73 -2.95 0.82
N PHE A 159 31.37 -1.79 0.25
CA PHE A 159 30.08 -1.62 -0.43
C PHE A 159 29.97 -2.49 -1.69
N ILE A 160 31.02 -2.52 -2.52
CA ILE A 160 31.05 -3.35 -3.74
C ILE A 160 30.86 -4.83 -3.38
N THR A 161 31.54 -5.29 -2.33
CA THR A 161 31.45 -6.69 -1.88
C THR A 161 30.08 -6.99 -1.28
N THR A 162 29.53 -6.08 -0.46
CA THR A 162 28.22 -6.23 0.18
C THR A 162 27.10 -6.33 -0.86
N VAL A 163 27.03 -5.37 -1.79
CA VAL A 163 26.05 -5.36 -2.89
C VAL A 163 26.14 -6.66 -3.69
N LYS A 164 27.35 -7.06 -4.09
CA LYS A 164 27.55 -8.29 -4.87
C LYS A 164 27.12 -9.54 -4.10
N ASN A 165 27.45 -9.65 -2.82
CA ASN A 165 27.11 -10.81 -2.01
C ASN A 165 25.59 -10.93 -1.75
N GLN A 166 24.88 -9.80 -1.79
CA GLN A 166 23.42 -9.76 -1.69
C GLN A 166 22.71 -10.03 -3.03
N GLY A 167 23.47 -10.26 -4.12
CA GLY A 167 22.90 -10.46 -5.46
C GLY A 167 22.33 -9.20 -6.09
N GLN A 168 22.71 -8.04 -5.55
CA GLN A 168 22.31 -6.72 -6.01
C GLN A 168 23.31 -6.18 -7.04
N VAL A 169 22.99 -5.07 -7.68
CA VAL A 169 23.79 -4.54 -8.80
C VAL A 169 24.12 -3.07 -8.59
N LEU A 170 25.39 -2.73 -8.80
CA LEU A 170 25.85 -1.39 -9.20
C LEU A 170 26.27 -1.47 -10.68
N TYR A 171 26.07 -0.39 -11.44
CA TYR A 171 26.55 -0.34 -12.81
C TYR A 171 28.08 -0.27 -12.87
N ASP A 172 28.69 -0.73 -13.97
CA ASP A 172 30.15 -0.79 -14.10
C ASP A 172 30.82 0.56 -13.82
N HIS A 173 30.25 1.65 -14.35
CA HIS A 173 30.75 3.01 -14.12
C HIS A 173 30.61 3.46 -12.65
N GLU A 174 29.58 3.00 -11.94
CA GLU A 174 29.41 3.26 -10.50
C GLU A 174 30.46 2.49 -9.69
N ILE A 175 30.81 1.26 -10.08
CA ILE A 175 31.86 0.50 -9.40
C ILE A 175 33.23 1.18 -9.60
N GLU A 176 33.53 1.64 -10.81
CA GLU A 176 34.76 2.37 -11.13
C GLU A 176 34.84 3.69 -10.36
N ALA A 177 33.74 4.46 -10.32
CA ALA A 177 33.68 5.71 -9.58
C ALA A 177 33.85 5.49 -8.06
N LEU A 178 33.22 4.47 -7.48
CA LEU A 178 33.35 4.20 -6.05
C LEU A 178 34.79 3.82 -5.68
N ARG A 179 35.47 3.04 -6.53
CA ARG A 179 36.89 2.68 -6.38
C ARG A 179 37.86 3.86 -6.51
N SER A 180 37.41 4.96 -7.09
CA SER A 180 38.23 6.17 -7.19
C SER A 180 38.33 6.94 -5.87
N LEU A 181 37.41 6.69 -4.93
CA LEU A 181 37.46 7.28 -3.60
C LEU A 181 38.68 6.76 -2.82
N PRO A 182 39.34 7.60 -2.00
CA PRO A 182 40.46 7.16 -1.19
C PRO A 182 39.97 6.17 -0.12
N PRO A 183 40.51 4.93 -0.07
CA PRO A 183 40.07 3.92 0.90
C PRO A 183 40.48 4.30 2.32
N SER A 184 39.78 3.74 3.31
CA SER A 184 40.05 3.94 4.74
C SER A 184 40.14 5.41 5.16
N SER A 185 39.40 6.29 4.48
CA SER A 185 39.41 7.74 4.74
C SER A 185 38.21 8.16 5.57
N PRO A 186 38.38 8.90 6.68
CA PRO A 186 37.26 9.52 7.38
C PRO A 186 36.46 10.41 6.42
N PHE A 187 35.13 10.39 6.53
CA PHE A 187 34.25 11.19 5.66
C PHE A 187 34.65 12.67 5.61
N LEU A 188 35.06 13.26 6.73
CA LEU A 188 35.46 14.67 6.80
C LEU A 188 36.76 14.98 6.04
N ASP A 189 37.65 13.99 5.90
CA ASP A 189 38.94 14.12 5.21
C ASP A 189 38.80 14.01 3.69
N LEU A 190 37.64 13.57 3.19
CA LEU A 190 37.32 13.56 1.76
C LEU A 190 37.20 14.98 1.19
N SER A 191 37.58 15.13 -0.08
CA SER A 191 37.30 16.36 -0.82
C SER A 191 35.80 16.58 -1.00
N ASP A 192 35.36 17.81 -1.26
CA ASP A 192 33.93 18.09 -1.49
C ASP A 192 33.37 17.30 -2.68
N ALA A 193 34.20 17.05 -3.70
CA ALA A 193 33.84 16.22 -4.85
C ALA A 193 33.63 14.75 -4.45
N ASP A 194 34.53 14.20 -3.63
CA ASP A 194 34.45 12.82 -3.14
C ASP A 194 33.27 12.62 -2.18
N LYS A 195 32.98 13.61 -1.32
CA LYS A 195 31.78 13.61 -0.46
C LYS A 195 30.52 13.58 -1.31
N SER A 196 30.44 14.43 -2.34
CA SER A 196 29.30 14.45 -3.26
C SER A 196 29.13 13.12 -3.97
N LEU A 197 30.23 12.55 -4.51
CA LEU A 197 30.22 11.27 -5.20
C LEU A 197 29.72 10.15 -4.28
N PHE A 198 30.24 10.07 -3.06
CA PHE A 198 29.80 9.04 -2.10
C PHE A 198 28.31 9.17 -1.77
N MET A 199 27.81 10.40 -1.57
CA MET A 199 26.40 10.63 -1.30
C MET A 199 25.48 10.26 -2.48
N ASP A 200 25.97 10.21 -3.72
CA ASP A 200 25.16 9.82 -4.88
C ASP A 200 24.66 8.37 -4.79
N TYR A 201 25.36 7.49 -4.06
CA TYR A 201 25.00 6.07 -3.91
C TYR A 201 23.79 5.83 -2.99
N PHE A 202 23.33 6.86 -2.29
CA PHE A 202 22.09 6.83 -1.52
C PHE A 202 20.84 7.02 -2.41
N PHE A 203 21.01 7.37 -3.69
CA PHE A 203 19.93 7.68 -4.60
C PHE A 203 19.97 6.74 -5.82
N LEU A 204 18.82 6.61 -6.49
CA LEU A 204 18.80 6.04 -7.83
C LEU A 204 19.45 7.03 -8.82
N PRO A 205 20.32 6.57 -9.74
CA PRO A 205 20.90 7.45 -10.74
C PRO A 205 19.84 7.90 -11.74
N THR A 206 20.03 9.06 -12.38
CA THR A 206 19.01 9.60 -13.32
C THR A 206 19.00 8.91 -14.69
N ASP A 207 20.04 8.14 -15.00
CA ASP A 207 20.19 7.39 -16.24
C ASP A 207 20.59 5.93 -15.91
N PRO A 208 19.82 4.91 -16.34
CA PRO A 208 18.53 5.01 -17.05
C PRO A 208 17.43 5.66 -16.19
N VAL A 209 16.33 6.09 -16.82
CA VAL A 209 15.18 6.72 -16.12
C VAL A 209 14.48 5.76 -15.14
N SER A 210 14.65 4.45 -15.32
CA SER A 210 14.08 3.40 -14.46
C SER A 210 15.08 2.26 -14.28
N HIS A 211 15.03 1.60 -13.13
CA HIS A 211 16.00 0.60 -12.71
C HIS A 211 15.33 -0.74 -12.41
N ASP A 212 16.08 -1.82 -12.53
CA ASP A 212 15.67 -3.09 -11.94
C ASP A 212 15.72 -3.00 -10.41
N PHE A 213 14.86 -3.75 -9.75
CA PHE A 213 14.78 -3.80 -8.29
C PHE A 213 16.14 -4.08 -7.64
N THR A 214 17.00 -4.88 -8.26
CA THR A 214 18.33 -5.20 -7.71
C THR A 214 19.26 -3.99 -7.59
N ARG A 215 19.09 -2.93 -8.39
CA ARG A 215 19.82 -1.67 -8.22
C ARG A 215 19.21 -0.78 -7.16
N PHE A 216 17.89 -0.77 -7.03
CA PHE A 216 17.20 -0.12 -5.91
C PHE A 216 17.63 -0.73 -4.58
N ASP A 217 17.62 -2.06 -4.50
CA ASP A 217 17.98 -2.81 -3.29
C ASP A 217 19.45 -2.59 -2.87
N ALA A 218 20.34 -2.33 -3.84
CA ALA A 218 21.74 -1.97 -3.60
C ALA A 218 21.93 -0.73 -2.71
N ILE A 219 20.96 0.20 -2.71
CA ILE A 219 21.03 1.43 -1.91
C ILE A 219 20.97 1.10 -0.41
N PHE A 220 20.25 0.04 -0.02
CA PHE A 220 20.17 -0.34 1.38
C PHE A 220 21.53 -0.74 1.94
N ALA A 221 22.49 -1.21 1.13
CA ALA A 221 23.86 -1.45 1.61
C ALA A 221 24.53 -0.18 2.14
N PHE A 222 24.20 0.99 1.57
CA PHE A 222 24.73 2.29 2.00
C PHE A 222 23.96 2.85 3.18
N VAL A 223 22.63 2.75 3.16
CA VAL A 223 21.79 3.30 4.23
C VAL A 223 21.94 2.50 5.52
N ILE A 224 21.88 1.17 5.45
CA ILE A 224 22.11 0.27 6.58
C ILE A 224 23.49 0.54 7.17
N TRP A 225 24.53 0.66 6.33
CA TRP A 225 25.88 1.00 6.81
C TRP A 225 25.95 2.37 7.52
N MET A 226 25.19 3.36 7.05
CA MET A 226 25.17 4.69 7.67
C MET A 226 24.56 4.66 9.08
N VAL A 227 23.51 3.85 9.29
CA VAL A 227 22.69 3.89 10.51
C VAL A 227 22.93 2.73 11.48
N GLU A 228 23.25 1.53 11.01
CA GLU A 228 23.33 0.32 11.86
C GLU A 228 24.66 0.18 12.58
N ASP A 229 24.82 0.98 13.63
CA ASP A 229 25.84 0.82 14.67
C ASP A 229 25.25 1.06 16.06
N GLU A 230 26.10 1.31 17.06
CA GLU A 230 25.67 1.59 18.43
C GLU A 230 24.81 2.86 18.59
N PHE A 231 24.71 3.69 17.55
CA PHE A 231 23.90 4.91 17.50
C PHE A 231 22.65 4.78 16.60
N LEU A 232 22.24 3.55 16.27
CA LEU A 232 21.10 3.28 15.38
C LEU A 232 19.85 4.08 15.75
N ASP A 233 19.43 4.04 17.00
CA ASP A 233 18.20 4.71 17.43
C ASP A 233 18.31 6.24 17.29
N GLN A 234 19.46 6.84 17.60
CA GLN A 234 19.68 8.29 17.46
C GLN A 234 19.67 8.74 15.99
N LYS A 235 20.33 7.97 15.11
CA LYS A 235 20.38 8.27 13.68
C LYS A 235 19.02 8.08 13.03
N MET A 236 18.31 7.00 13.36
CA MET A 236 16.96 6.76 12.83
C MET A 236 15.98 7.82 13.32
N GLU A 237 16.03 8.21 14.60
CA GLU A 237 15.21 9.30 15.13
C GLU A 237 15.43 10.61 14.37
N THR A 238 16.69 10.92 14.03
CA THR A 238 17.07 12.08 13.21
C THR A 238 16.45 12.02 11.81
N LEU A 239 16.50 10.86 11.14
CA LEU A 239 15.84 10.65 9.84
C LEU A 239 14.32 10.82 9.93
N TYR A 240 13.68 10.23 10.97
CA TYR A 240 12.24 10.38 11.17
C TYR A 240 11.84 11.84 11.37
N LEU A 241 12.53 12.59 12.24
CA LEU A 241 12.19 13.97 12.54
C LEU A 241 12.38 14.91 11.33
N ASP A 242 13.45 14.73 10.55
CA ASP A 242 13.63 15.46 9.28
C ASP A 242 12.46 15.18 8.33
N PHE A 243 12.15 13.90 8.11
CA PHE A 243 11.06 13.49 7.22
C PHE A 243 9.70 14.02 7.68
N LEU A 244 9.36 13.85 8.95
CA LEU A 244 8.09 14.30 9.52
C LEU A 244 7.93 15.82 9.40
N SER A 245 9.00 16.57 9.67
CA SER A 245 8.98 18.03 9.54
C SER A 245 8.71 18.47 8.10
N ARG A 246 9.35 17.82 7.12
CA ARG A 246 9.08 18.06 5.69
C ARG A 246 7.65 17.66 5.31
N ALA A 247 7.21 16.47 5.70
CA ALA A 247 5.88 15.96 5.41
C ALA A 247 4.77 16.87 5.97
N ALA A 248 4.95 17.41 7.18
CA ALA A 248 4.03 18.38 7.78
C ALA A 248 3.87 19.62 6.91
N GLY A 249 5.00 20.13 6.38
CA GLY A 249 5.03 21.25 5.43
C GLY A 249 4.29 20.98 4.11
N HIS A 250 4.16 19.70 3.72
CA HIS A 250 3.42 19.27 2.53
C HIS A 250 1.95 18.91 2.80
N GLY A 251 1.43 19.23 3.98
CA GLY A 251 0.02 19.05 4.33
C GLY A 251 -0.34 17.65 4.84
N ILE A 252 0.63 16.92 5.39
CA ILE A 252 0.45 15.63 6.07
C ILE A 252 0.21 15.83 7.56
N SER A 253 -0.64 14.99 8.12
CA SER A 253 -1.05 15.01 9.53
C SER A 253 -1.02 13.63 10.20
N TYR A 254 -0.82 12.56 9.41
CA TYR A 254 -0.80 11.18 9.88
C TYR A 254 0.14 10.33 9.03
N ILE A 255 0.94 9.46 9.66
CA ILE A 255 1.82 8.53 8.96
C ILE A 255 1.80 7.15 9.61
N GLU A 256 1.75 6.11 8.79
CA GLU A 256 2.08 4.74 9.17
C GLU A 256 3.41 4.32 8.54
N PHE A 257 4.37 3.95 9.38
CA PHE A 257 5.65 3.39 8.93
C PHE A 257 5.60 1.87 8.92
N THR A 258 6.17 1.25 7.89
CA THR A 258 6.49 -0.18 7.90
C THR A 258 7.96 -0.36 8.24
N ASN A 259 8.25 -1.05 9.35
CA ASN A 259 9.64 -1.35 9.73
C ASN A 259 9.77 -2.63 10.57
N GLY A 260 10.90 -3.31 10.43
CA GLY A 260 11.24 -4.48 11.23
C GLY A 260 11.69 -4.09 12.64
N PHE A 261 11.07 -4.66 13.67
CA PHE A 261 11.48 -4.53 15.06
C PHE A 261 11.48 -5.89 15.75
N ALA A 262 12.47 -6.13 16.61
CA ALA A 262 12.49 -7.33 17.44
C ALA A 262 11.35 -7.28 18.48
N PRO A 263 10.58 -8.36 18.68
CA PRO A 263 9.55 -8.41 19.71
C PRO A 263 10.17 -8.27 21.10
N SER A 264 9.86 -7.17 21.79
CA SER A 264 10.24 -6.96 23.20
C SER A 264 9.40 -5.85 23.82
N VAL A 265 9.31 -5.82 25.16
CA VAL A 265 8.67 -4.71 25.88
C VAL A 265 9.41 -3.39 25.59
N GLN A 266 10.74 -3.42 25.50
CA GLN A 266 11.57 -2.26 25.17
C GLN A 266 11.24 -1.69 23.78
N SER A 267 10.97 -2.57 22.80
CA SER A 267 10.53 -2.15 21.47
C SER A 267 9.18 -1.46 21.53
N ILE A 268 8.22 -1.98 22.32
CA ILE A 268 6.91 -1.35 22.52
C ILE A 268 7.06 0.06 23.12
N GLU A 269 7.78 0.16 24.24
CA GLU A 269 8.05 1.44 24.92
C GLU A 269 8.74 2.43 23.99
N LYS A 270 9.73 1.99 23.21
CA LYS A 270 10.42 2.83 22.22
C LYS A 270 9.45 3.41 21.20
N LEU A 271 8.61 2.57 20.58
CA LEU A 271 7.69 3.00 19.53
C LEU A 271 6.59 3.93 20.06
N ASP A 272 6.11 3.70 21.27
CA ASP A 272 5.18 4.61 21.94
C ASP A 272 5.83 5.97 22.24
N ASN A 273 7.03 5.97 22.83
CA ASN A 273 7.78 7.18 23.15
C ASN A 273 8.11 7.99 21.89
N TRP A 274 8.56 7.34 20.82
CA TRP A 274 8.80 7.99 19.53
C TRP A 274 7.52 8.57 18.95
N SER A 275 6.40 7.85 19.00
CA SER A 275 5.12 8.37 18.49
C SER A 275 4.65 9.62 19.23
N GLU A 276 4.80 9.65 20.56
CA GLU A 276 4.48 10.83 21.38
C GLU A 276 5.42 12.00 21.08
N LYS A 277 6.73 11.72 21.02
CA LYS A 277 7.76 12.72 20.69
C LYS A 277 7.51 13.34 19.32
N PHE A 278 7.34 12.51 18.30
CA PHE A 278 7.11 12.93 16.92
C PHE A 278 5.85 13.77 16.78
N PHE A 279 4.77 13.41 17.47
CA PHE A 279 3.57 14.24 17.51
C PHE A 279 3.82 15.59 18.19
N THR A 280 4.56 15.60 19.30
CA THR A 280 4.87 16.84 20.04
C THR A 280 5.71 17.80 19.21
N GLU A 281 6.68 17.29 18.44
CA GLU A 281 7.61 18.12 17.67
C GLU A 281 7.05 18.57 16.32
N THR A 282 6.26 17.72 15.65
CA THR A 282 5.85 17.95 14.25
C THR A 282 4.34 18.12 14.08
N GLY A 283 3.54 17.71 15.07
CA GLY A 283 2.09 17.67 14.97
C GLY A 283 1.53 16.56 14.06
N ILE A 284 2.38 15.63 13.61
CA ILE A 284 2.00 14.43 12.85
C ILE A 284 1.75 13.28 13.82
N VAL A 285 0.62 12.60 13.65
CA VAL A 285 0.34 11.36 14.38
C VAL A 285 1.05 10.20 13.68
N VAL A 286 1.97 9.54 14.39
CA VAL A 286 2.75 8.41 13.85
C VAL A 286 2.23 7.08 14.39
N ARG A 287 2.19 6.06 13.52
CA ARG A 287 1.83 4.68 13.84
C ARG A 287 2.78 3.70 13.13
N TRP A 288 2.83 2.47 13.64
CA TRP A 288 3.79 1.45 13.23
C TRP A 288 3.10 0.18 12.76
N ASN A 289 3.45 -0.23 11.54
CA ASN A 289 3.20 -1.56 11.01
C ASN A 289 4.47 -2.40 11.21
N LEU A 290 4.31 -3.55 11.86
CA LEU A 290 5.39 -4.51 12.10
C LEU A 290 5.78 -5.17 10.77
N GLY A 291 6.93 -4.77 10.22
CA GLY A 291 7.43 -5.23 8.94
C GLY A 291 7.86 -6.70 8.99
N GLN A 292 7.39 -7.46 8.01
CA GLN A 292 7.75 -8.86 7.74
C GLN A 292 8.50 -8.92 6.40
N LEU A 293 9.58 -9.68 6.34
CA LEU A 293 10.42 -9.76 5.14
C LEU A 293 10.06 -10.99 4.31
N ARG A 294 9.64 -10.79 3.06
CA ARG A 294 9.18 -11.92 2.21
C ARG A 294 10.28 -12.84 1.70
N PHE A 295 11.55 -12.43 1.76
CA PHE A 295 12.64 -13.35 1.44
C PHE A 295 12.91 -14.34 2.57
N LEU A 296 12.43 -14.10 3.80
CA LEU A 296 12.50 -15.07 4.89
C LEU A 296 11.52 -16.26 4.65
N PRO A 297 11.75 -17.41 5.32
CA PRO A 297 10.75 -18.47 5.42
C PRO A 297 9.46 -17.97 6.10
N GLY A 298 8.30 -18.44 5.62
CA GLY A 298 7.00 -18.02 6.15
C GLY A 298 6.82 -18.35 7.63
N GLU A 299 7.42 -19.46 8.11
CA GLU A 299 7.40 -19.87 9.51
C GLU A 299 8.10 -18.87 10.42
N MET A 300 9.21 -18.27 9.97
CA MET A 300 9.93 -17.26 10.75
C MET A 300 9.08 -15.99 10.91
N ASN A 301 8.40 -15.56 9.84
CA ASN A 301 7.45 -14.43 9.93
C ASN A 301 6.30 -14.76 10.90
N ALA A 302 5.80 -16.00 10.90
CA ALA A 302 4.74 -16.42 11.80
C ALA A 302 5.16 -16.47 13.28
N GLU A 303 6.40 -16.93 13.55
CA GLU A 303 6.97 -16.91 14.89
C GLU A 303 7.12 -15.48 15.42
N LEU A 304 7.66 -14.57 14.59
CA LEU A 304 7.74 -13.15 14.93
C LEU A 304 6.35 -12.56 15.23
N MET A 305 5.35 -12.88 14.41
CA MET A 305 3.98 -12.39 14.60
C MET A 305 3.34 -12.92 15.89
N THR A 306 3.55 -14.21 16.19
CA THR A 306 3.07 -14.84 17.43
C THR A 306 3.67 -14.17 18.65
N ASN A 307 4.99 -13.95 18.66
CA ASN A 307 5.69 -13.28 19.77
C ASN A 307 5.19 -11.84 19.95
N TRP A 308 4.95 -11.11 18.86
CA TRP A 308 4.37 -9.77 18.92
C TRP A 308 2.95 -9.78 19.49
N ASN A 309 2.08 -10.69 19.06
CA ASN A 309 0.72 -10.80 19.58
C ASN A 309 0.70 -11.13 21.08
N GLU A 310 1.53 -12.06 21.54
CA GLU A 310 1.66 -12.38 22.97
C GLU A 310 2.09 -11.15 23.79
N LEU A 311 3.12 -10.44 23.32
CA LEU A 311 3.62 -9.24 24.00
C LEU A 311 2.59 -8.12 24.05
N LEU A 312 1.87 -7.87 22.95
CA LEU A 312 0.88 -6.79 22.86
C LEU A 312 -0.41 -7.09 23.63
N ALA A 313 -0.74 -8.38 23.83
CA ALA A 313 -1.85 -8.77 24.70
C ALA A 313 -1.56 -8.41 26.17
N GLU A 314 -0.31 -8.55 26.61
CA GLU A 314 0.11 -8.20 27.97
C GLU A 314 0.48 -6.71 28.11
N ASN A 315 0.97 -6.10 27.03
CA ASN A 315 1.47 -4.72 26.99
C ASN A 315 0.84 -3.97 25.79
N PRO A 316 -0.44 -3.59 25.87
CA PRO A 316 -1.13 -2.96 24.75
C PRO A 316 -0.48 -1.63 24.36
N SER A 317 -0.27 -1.43 23.06
CA SER A 317 0.21 -0.18 22.47
C SER A 317 -0.86 0.44 21.60
N ILE A 318 -0.98 1.77 21.65
CA ILE A 318 -1.82 2.53 20.72
C ILE A 318 -1.07 2.95 19.46
N SER A 319 0.25 2.73 19.43
CA SER A 319 1.14 3.18 18.36
C SER A 319 1.46 2.06 17.37
N ILE A 320 1.52 0.81 17.84
CA ILE A 320 1.64 -0.38 16.98
C ILE A 320 0.23 -0.79 16.56
N VAL A 321 -0.04 -0.77 15.26
CA VAL A 321 -1.42 -0.87 14.74
C VAL A 321 -1.63 -2.01 13.77
N GLY A 322 -0.57 -2.54 13.18
CA GLY A 322 -0.71 -3.60 12.20
C GLY A 322 0.60 -4.27 11.81
N THR A 323 0.54 -5.00 10.72
CA THR A 323 1.68 -5.65 10.07
C THR A 323 1.65 -5.43 8.56
N ASP A 324 2.83 -5.51 7.94
CA ASP A 324 3.02 -5.43 6.50
C ASP A 324 4.11 -6.42 6.07
N LEU A 325 3.91 -7.08 4.93
CA LEU A 325 4.90 -7.95 4.31
C LEU A 325 5.48 -7.24 3.08
N TYR A 326 6.76 -6.88 3.14
CA TYR A 326 7.45 -6.05 2.15
C TYR A 326 8.73 -6.73 1.62
N ALA A 327 9.56 -5.96 0.89
CA ALA A 327 10.70 -6.38 0.07
C ALA A 327 10.33 -6.99 -1.30
N ILE A 328 11.31 -7.50 -2.05
CA ILE A 328 11.17 -7.95 -3.46
C ILE A 328 10.06 -8.99 -3.66
N GLU A 329 8.97 -8.59 -4.32
CA GLU A 329 7.82 -9.45 -4.64
C GLU A 329 8.14 -10.54 -5.68
N ARG A 330 9.00 -10.21 -6.66
CA ARG A 330 9.39 -11.14 -7.72
C ARG A 330 10.09 -12.36 -7.12
N GLY A 331 9.53 -13.55 -7.35
CA GLY A 331 10.06 -14.80 -6.81
C GLY A 331 9.72 -15.06 -5.34
N ASN A 332 9.00 -14.15 -4.67
CA ASN A 332 8.54 -14.29 -3.28
C ASN A 332 7.02 -14.07 -3.19
N PRO A 333 6.21 -15.00 -3.76
CA PRO A 333 4.76 -14.88 -3.84
C PRO A 333 4.09 -14.79 -2.46
N ALA A 334 2.95 -14.11 -2.40
CA ALA A 334 2.27 -13.76 -1.15
C ALA A 334 1.87 -14.99 -0.33
N LEU A 335 1.22 -15.99 -0.94
CA LEU A 335 0.74 -17.18 -0.22
C LEU A 335 1.87 -17.88 0.56
N GLU A 336 2.94 -18.26 -0.14
CA GLU A 336 4.03 -19.08 0.42
C GLU A 336 4.82 -18.32 1.48
N LYS A 337 4.90 -16.99 1.36
CA LYS A 337 5.68 -16.14 2.26
C LYS A 337 4.89 -15.56 3.42
N ALA A 338 3.57 -15.50 3.30
CA ALA A 338 2.71 -14.82 4.26
C ALA A 338 1.72 -15.74 4.99
N GLN A 339 1.29 -16.87 4.41
CA GLN A 339 0.14 -17.61 4.92
C GLN A 339 0.28 -18.05 6.37
N ASN A 340 1.49 -18.45 6.79
CA ASN A 340 1.75 -18.86 8.16
C ASN A 340 1.50 -17.70 9.13
N ALA A 341 1.92 -16.48 8.78
CA ALA A 341 1.78 -15.30 9.62
C ALA A 341 0.38 -14.67 9.52
N TYR A 342 -0.12 -14.44 8.31
CA TYR A 342 -1.40 -13.76 8.06
C TYR A 342 -2.58 -14.68 8.32
N GLY A 343 -2.49 -15.97 7.98
CA GLY A 343 -3.51 -16.96 8.32
C GLY A 343 -3.61 -17.17 9.84
N TYR A 344 -2.48 -17.22 10.54
CA TYR A 344 -2.43 -17.20 12.00
C TYR A 344 -3.07 -15.92 12.56
N LEU A 345 -2.62 -14.74 12.13
CA LEU A 345 -3.08 -13.46 12.66
C LEU A 345 -4.58 -13.25 12.43
N ASN A 346 -5.11 -13.68 11.29
CA ASN A 346 -6.55 -13.63 11.03
C ASN A 346 -7.33 -14.50 12.02
N GLY A 347 -6.87 -15.71 12.32
CA GLY A 347 -7.44 -16.56 13.37
C GLY A 347 -7.31 -15.94 14.77
N TYR A 348 -6.14 -15.40 15.08
CA TYR A 348 -5.86 -14.72 16.35
C TYR A 348 -6.78 -13.53 16.58
N ASN A 349 -6.94 -12.65 15.60
CA ASN A 349 -7.81 -11.47 15.68
C ASN A 349 -9.29 -11.88 15.88
N ARG A 350 -9.74 -12.99 15.29
CA ARG A 350 -11.11 -13.52 15.52
C ARG A 350 -11.28 -14.03 16.96
N ALA A 351 -10.26 -14.67 17.52
CA ALA A 351 -10.29 -15.16 18.89
C ALA A 351 -10.11 -14.03 19.92
N ASN A 352 -9.43 -12.94 19.55
CA ASN A 352 -9.06 -11.84 20.43
C ASN A 352 -9.49 -10.47 19.85
N PRO A 353 -10.80 -10.20 19.71
CA PRO A 353 -11.29 -8.99 19.04
C PRO A 353 -10.96 -7.68 19.77
N GLU A 354 -10.52 -7.74 21.03
CA GLU A 354 -10.14 -6.57 21.83
C GLU A 354 -8.70 -6.09 21.56
N HIS A 355 -7.85 -6.94 20.96
CA HIS A 355 -6.44 -6.63 20.66
C HIS A 355 -6.04 -7.05 19.23
N PRO A 356 -6.77 -6.62 18.18
CA PRO A 356 -6.42 -6.98 16.82
C PRO A 356 -5.19 -6.20 16.34
N LEU A 357 -4.35 -6.85 15.54
CA LEU A 357 -3.44 -6.14 14.63
C LEU A 357 -4.04 -6.11 13.24
N GLU A 358 -4.08 -4.93 12.65
CA GLU A 358 -4.55 -4.75 11.29
C GLU A 358 -3.53 -5.30 10.27
N MET A 359 -3.99 -5.60 9.06
CA MET A 359 -3.17 -6.26 8.04
C MET A 359 -3.13 -5.42 6.75
N THR A 360 -1.95 -4.93 6.39
CA THR A 360 -1.64 -4.46 5.03
C THR A 360 -0.61 -5.41 4.41
N MET A 361 -0.41 -5.37 3.09
CA MET A 361 0.60 -6.20 2.42
C MET A 361 1.05 -5.52 1.13
N HIS A 362 2.36 -5.47 0.86
CA HIS A 362 2.84 -5.15 -0.49
C HIS A 362 2.38 -6.24 -1.45
N ALA A 363 1.51 -5.91 -2.40
CA ALA A 363 1.00 -6.90 -3.33
C ALA A 363 0.65 -6.27 -4.67
N GLY A 364 1.03 -6.93 -5.74
CA GLY A 364 0.79 -6.46 -7.10
C GLY A 364 1.60 -5.22 -7.45
N GLU A 365 2.74 -4.99 -6.80
CA GLU A 365 3.73 -4.05 -7.30
C GLU A 365 4.45 -4.69 -8.50
N MET A 366 4.92 -5.92 -8.33
CA MET A 366 5.62 -6.67 -9.37
C MET A 366 5.48 -8.17 -9.17
N GLY A 367 6.00 -8.98 -10.10
CA GLY A 367 5.94 -10.43 -9.96
C GLY A 367 4.58 -10.99 -10.36
N ASP A 368 3.96 -11.78 -9.48
CA ASP A 368 2.74 -12.53 -9.81
C ASP A 368 1.48 -11.68 -9.60
N TRP A 369 0.64 -11.57 -10.63
CA TRP A 369 -0.62 -10.82 -10.57
C TRP A 369 -1.59 -11.38 -9.50
N ARG A 370 -1.47 -12.68 -9.17
CA ARG A 370 -2.31 -13.35 -8.15
C ARG A 370 -2.03 -12.85 -6.72
N ASN A 371 -0.92 -12.16 -6.48
CA ASN A 371 -0.54 -11.75 -5.14
C ASN A 371 -1.58 -10.83 -4.47
N VAL A 372 -2.25 -9.95 -5.24
CA VAL A 372 -3.30 -9.09 -4.67
C VAL A 372 -4.52 -9.91 -4.23
N ARG A 373 -4.93 -10.89 -5.05
CA ARG A 373 -5.99 -11.85 -4.70
C ARG A 373 -5.62 -12.60 -3.43
N ASP A 374 -4.42 -13.19 -3.39
CA ASP A 374 -3.96 -13.98 -2.26
C ASP A 374 -3.86 -13.14 -0.98
N ALA A 375 -3.36 -11.90 -1.05
CA ALA A 375 -3.31 -10.95 0.06
C ALA A 375 -4.69 -10.66 0.66
N MET A 376 -5.68 -10.36 -0.18
CA MET A 376 -7.06 -10.11 0.27
C MET A 376 -7.68 -11.32 0.94
N ILE A 377 -7.51 -12.51 0.36
CA ILE A 377 -8.05 -13.74 0.92
C ILE A 377 -7.41 -14.06 2.28
N MET A 378 -6.11 -13.77 2.44
CA MET A 378 -5.41 -13.89 3.73
C MET A 378 -5.87 -12.86 4.77
N GLY A 379 -6.57 -11.80 4.34
CA GLY A 379 -7.24 -10.85 5.22
C GLY A 379 -6.66 -9.45 5.23
N ALA A 380 -5.72 -9.13 4.32
CA ALA A 380 -5.24 -7.77 4.17
C ALA A 380 -6.40 -6.82 3.83
N SER A 381 -6.60 -5.80 4.66
CA SER A 381 -7.61 -4.75 4.47
C SER A 381 -7.07 -3.59 3.62
N ARG A 382 -5.74 -3.53 3.47
CA ARG A 382 -5.04 -2.66 2.52
C ARG A 382 -3.99 -3.43 1.74
N VAL A 383 -3.65 -2.93 0.56
CA VAL A 383 -2.46 -3.38 -0.18
C VAL A 383 -1.58 -2.21 -0.58
N GLY A 384 -0.27 -2.40 -0.43
CA GLY A 384 0.75 -1.52 -0.99
C GLY A 384 0.87 -1.71 -2.49
N HIS A 385 0.85 -0.61 -3.24
CA HIS A 385 0.89 -0.51 -4.70
C HIS A 385 -0.35 -1.05 -5.44
N GLY A 386 -0.59 -2.36 -5.45
CA GLY A 386 -1.75 -2.96 -6.13
C GLY A 386 -1.81 -2.77 -7.66
N VAL A 387 -0.73 -2.35 -8.31
CA VAL A 387 -0.67 -1.99 -9.74
C VAL A 387 -1.17 -3.11 -10.66
N LEU A 388 -0.77 -4.35 -10.41
CA LEU A 388 -1.12 -5.52 -11.23
C LEU A 388 -2.61 -5.90 -11.13
N LEU A 389 -3.35 -5.38 -10.14
CA LEU A 389 -4.79 -5.60 -10.02
C LEU A 389 -5.57 -5.01 -11.22
N LYS A 390 -4.98 -4.08 -11.97
CA LYS A 390 -5.62 -3.40 -13.10
C LYS A 390 -6.10 -4.35 -14.20
N ASP A 391 -5.46 -5.51 -14.34
CA ASP A 391 -5.68 -6.50 -15.39
C ASP A 391 -6.50 -7.71 -14.92
N ASP A 392 -6.86 -7.79 -13.63
CA ASP A 392 -7.63 -8.90 -13.06
C ASP A 392 -9.07 -8.47 -12.72
N LEU A 393 -9.95 -8.69 -13.69
CA LEU A 393 -11.36 -8.30 -13.63
C LEU A 393 -12.10 -8.86 -12.41
N VAL A 394 -11.91 -10.15 -12.10
CA VAL A 394 -12.65 -10.85 -11.03
C VAL A 394 -12.14 -10.43 -9.66
N THR A 395 -10.82 -10.38 -9.49
CA THR A 395 -10.21 -9.93 -8.23
C THR A 395 -10.51 -8.46 -7.97
N LEU A 396 -10.58 -7.63 -9.00
CA LEU A 396 -10.96 -6.22 -8.85
C LEU A 396 -12.41 -6.08 -8.37
N GLU A 397 -13.36 -6.88 -8.88
CA GLU A 397 -14.72 -6.92 -8.33
C GLU A 397 -14.78 -7.42 -6.88
N TYR A 398 -13.95 -8.40 -6.51
CA TYR A 398 -13.82 -8.82 -5.11
C TYR A 398 -13.29 -7.69 -4.21
N ALA A 399 -12.25 -6.99 -4.67
CA ALA A 399 -11.65 -5.87 -3.96
C ALA A 399 -12.64 -4.73 -3.72
N ARG A 400 -13.49 -4.44 -4.72
CA ARG A 400 -14.59 -3.47 -4.58
C ARG A 400 -15.63 -3.93 -3.56
N ASN A 401 -16.06 -5.19 -3.63
CA ASN A 401 -17.09 -5.72 -2.75
C ASN A 401 -16.64 -5.84 -1.29
N THR A 402 -15.35 -6.08 -1.07
CA THR A 402 -14.76 -6.20 0.28
C THR A 402 -14.21 -4.87 0.81
N GLY A 403 -14.18 -3.82 -0.01
CA GLY A 403 -13.72 -2.49 0.40
C GLY A 403 -12.21 -2.40 0.60
N LEU A 404 -11.41 -3.11 -0.22
CA LEU A 404 -9.95 -3.04 -0.19
C LEU A 404 -9.47 -1.59 -0.38
N ALA A 405 -8.53 -1.16 0.47
CA ALA A 405 -7.81 0.09 0.25
C ALA A 405 -6.47 -0.14 -0.45
N ILE A 406 -6.03 0.84 -1.25
CA ILE A 406 -4.78 0.75 -2.02
C ILE A 406 -3.90 1.96 -1.73
N GLU A 407 -2.68 1.69 -1.29
CA GLU A 407 -1.66 2.67 -0.97
C GLU A 407 -0.77 2.88 -2.20
N MET A 408 -0.88 4.02 -2.86
CA MET A 408 -0.31 4.23 -4.19
C MET A 408 0.97 5.07 -4.16
N ASN A 409 2.03 4.55 -4.79
CA ASN A 409 3.37 5.16 -4.84
C ASN A 409 3.81 5.35 -6.31
N ILE A 410 3.36 6.42 -6.96
CA ILE A 410 3.43 6.57 -8.42
C ILE A 410 4.88 6.70 -8.91
N ASN A 411 5.69 7.53 -8.25
CA ASN A 411 7.08 7.71 -8.69
C ASN A 411 7.94 6.46 -8.44
N SER A 412 7.70 5.74 -7.33
CA SER A 412 8.30 4.41 -7.08
C SER A 412 7.97 3.45 -8.22
N ASN A 413 6.69 3.30 -8.56
CA ASN A 413 6.26 2.42 -9.64
C ASN A 413 6.89 2.79 -11.00
N HIS A 414 7.11 4.08 -11.27
CA HIS A 414 7.79 4.51 -12.49
C HIS A 414 9.29 4.18 -12.46
N GLN A 415 9.99 4.52 -11.38
CA GLN A 415 11.44 4.33 -11.26
C GLN A 415 11.85 2.86 -11.15
N LEU A 416 10.96 1.98 -10.69
CA LEU A 416 11.20 0.53 -10.64
C LEU A 416 10.69 -0.24 -11.86
N ASN A 417 10.35 0.45 -12.95
CA ASN A 417 9.86 -0.15 -14.19
C ASN A 417 8.62 -1.05 -14.00
N VAL A 418 7.82 -0.75 -12.97
CA VAL A 418 6.51 -1.37 -12.72
C VAL A 418 5.47 -0.77 -13.66
N TYR A 419 5.63 0.52 -13.98
CA TYR A 419 4.69 1.25 -14.81
C TYR A 419 5.38 2.26 -15.74
N ASP A 420 5.09 2.19 -17.04
CA ASP A 420 5.53 3.19 -18.03
C ASP A 420 4.45 4.23 -18.29
N LYS A 421 4.67 5.44 -17.75
CA LYS A 421 3.82 6.62 -17.91
C LYS A 421 3.58 7.05 -19.37
N ASN A 422 4.41 6.60 -20.31
CA ASN A 422 4.27 6.95 -21.73
C ASN A 422 3.30 6.02 -22.48
N THR A 423 2.93 4.87 -21.89
CA THR A 423 2.10 3.86 -22.56
C THR A 423 0.62 3.94 -22.19
N ALA A 424 0.31 4.32 -20.94
CA ALA A 424 -1.06 4.47 -20.45
C ALA A 424 -1.11 5.43 -19.23
N PRO A 425 -2.31 5.84 -18.77
CA PRO A 425 -2.50 6.49 -17.47
C PRO A 425 -2.39 5.50 -16.29
N HIS A 426 -1.75 5.94 -15.20
CA HIS A 426 -1.54 5.10 -14.01
C HIS A 426 -2.86 4.50 -13.46
N PRO A 427 -2.91 3.21 -13.08
CA PRO A 427 -4.16 2.51 -12.74
C PRO A 427 -4.85 3.00 -11.45
N PHE A 428 -4.20 3.84 -10.65
CA PHE A 428 -4.77 4.34 -9.40
C PHE A 428 -6.14 4.99 -9.61
N LEU A 429 -6.30 5.71 -10.72
CA LEU A 429 -7.54 6.43 -11.02
C LEU A 429 -8.67 5.48 -11.45
N LYS A 430 -8.33 4.36 -12.11
CA LYS A 430 -9.28 3.26 -12.37
C LYS A 430 -9.80 2.71 -11.06
N PHE A 431 -8.92 2.42 -10.09
CA PHE A 431 -9.30 1.90 -8.78
C PHE A 431 -10.18 2.88 -8.01
N LEU A 432 -9.79 4.16 -7.96
CA LEU A 432 -10.58 5.19 -7.28
C LEU A 432 -11.98 5.34 -7.89
N ARG A 433 -12.10 5.38 -9.22
CA ARG A 433 -13.39 5.53 -9.92
C ARG A 433 -14.26 4.27 -9.85
N LEU A 434 -13.68 3.11 -9.56
CA LEU A 434 -14.41 1.90 -9.22
C LEU A 434 -14.88 1.87 -7.75
N GLY A 435 -14.51 2.87 -6.95
CA GLY A 435 -14.94 3.03 -5.56
C GLY A 435 -14.00 2.41 -4.53
N LEU A 436 -12.79 1.97 -4.91
CA LEU A 436 -11.78 1.54 -3.95
C LEU A 436 -11.20 2.73 -3.19
N GLY A 437 -10.82 2.51 -1.93
CA GLY A 437 -10.16 3.52 -1.11
C GLY A 437 -8.70 3.69 -1.53
N VAL A 438 -8.41 4.60 -2.43
CA VAL A 438 -7.02 4.87 -2.88
C VAL A 438 -6.44 6.07 -2.14
N SER A 439 -5.22 5.96 -1.63
CA SER A 439 -4.42 7.07 -1.07
C SER A 439 -3.07 7.18 -1.78
N LEU A 440 -2.44 8.36 -1.74
CA LEU A 440 -1.05 8.55 -2.20
C LEU A 440 -0.08 8.37 -1.03
N SER A 441 1.11 7.83 -1.31
CA SER A 441 2.23 7.78 -0.38
C SER A 441 3.55 7.84 -1.17
N THR A 442 4.66 7.96 -0.46
CA THR A 442 5.98 8.19 -1.07
C THR A 442 6.87 6.96 -1.15
N ASP A 443 6.49 5.87 -0.48
CA ASP A 443 7.32 4.67 -0.37
C ASP A 443 8.67 4.99 0.30
N ASN A 444 9.73 5.19 -0.47
CA ASN A 444 11.06 5.61 -0.03
C ASN A 444 11.37 7.02 -0.60
N ASP A 445 11.02 8.08 0.13
CA ASP A 445 11.05 9.45 -0.43
C ASP A 445 12.46 9.91 -0.83
N GLY A 446 13.48 9.55 -0.06
CA GLY A 446 14.88 9.80 -0.34
C GLY A 446 15.38 9.03 -1.55
N ILE A 447 15.22 7.70 -1.55
CA ILE A 447 15.73 6.83 -2.63
C ILE A 447 15.20 7.26 -4.00
N PHE A 448 13.90 7.57 -4.08
CA PHE A 448 13.24 7.97 -5.31
C PHE A 448 13.34 9.49 -5.61
N ASP A 449 14.05 10.27 -4.79
CA ASP A 449 14.02 11.74 -4.80
C ASP A 449 12.59 12.27 -5.06
N THR A 450 11.64 11.83 -4.22
CA THR A 450 10.24 12.21 -4.28
C THR A 450 9.78 12.88 -2.99
N ASN A 451 8.55 13.37 -2.99
CA ASN A 451 7.79 13.75 -1.81
C ASN A 451 6.31 13.70 -2.17
N ILE A 452 5.42 13.81 -1.19
CA ILE A 452 3.98 13.67 -1.45
C ILE A 452 3.41 14.75 -2.40
N SER A 453 4.09 15.89 -2.56
CA SER A 453 3.71 16.89 -3.57
C SER A 453 4.17 16.46 -4.96
N LYS A 454 5.34 15.83 -5.11
CA LYS A 454 5.78 15.19 -6.35
C LYS A 454 4.86 14.01 -6.73
N GLU A 455 4.31 13.26 -5.77
CA GLU A 455 3.27 12.25 -6.04
C GLU A 455 1.97 12.90 -6.56
N CYS A 456 1.53 14.02 -5.98
CA CYS A 456 0.40 14.79 -6.50
C CYS A 456 0.66 15.29 -7.93
N ILE A 457 1.86 15.82 -8.21
CA ILE A 457 2.26 16.25 -9.55
C ILE A 457 2.18 15.06 -10.53
N ALA A 458 2.70 13.90 -10.15
CA ALA A 458 2.63 12.69 -10.97
C ALA A 458 1.17 12.27 -11.23
N ALA A 459 0.31 12.30 -10.22
CA ALA A 459 -1.12 12.00 -10.37
C ALA A 459 -1.82 12.95 -11.36
N VAL A 460 -1.62 14.27 -11.24
CA VAL A 460 -2.29 15.27 -12.08
C VAL A 460 -1.72 15.31 -13.51
N SER A 461 -0.41 15.19 -13.67
CA SER A 461 0.26 15.29 -14.96
C SER A 461 0.10 14.04 -15.84
N THR A 462 -0.10 12.86 -15.24
CA THR A 462 -0.21 11.59 -15.99
C THR A 462 -1.65 11.11 -16.17
N THR A 463 -2.64 11.79 -15.58
CA THR A 463 -4.05 11.37 -15.63
C THR A 463 -5.04 12.53 -15.74
N ASP A 464 -6.31 12.19 -15.97
CA ASP A 464 -7.43 13.14 -15.93
C ASP A 464 -8.08 13.25 -14.54
N VAL A 465 -7.34 12.98 -13.46
CA VAL A 465 -7.83 13.15 -12.07
C VAL A 465 -8.37 14.56 -11.83
N THR A 466 -9.48 14.63 -11.12
CA THR A 466 -10.17 15.88 -10.78
C THR A 466 -9.83 16.36 -9.37
N TYR A 467 -10.14 17.62 -9.06
CA TYR A 467 -9.90 18.16 -7.71
C TYR A 467 -10.62 17.35 -6.63
N SER A 468 -11.89 17.02 -6.83
CA SER A 468 -12.65 16.22 -5.84
C SER A 468 -12.10 14.80 -5.66
N GLU A 469 -11.46 14.24 -6.69
CA GLU A 469 -10.79 12.94 -6.58
C GLU A 469 -9.49 13.05 -5.75
N LEU A 470 -8.70 14.12 -5.88
CA LEU A 470 -7.56 14.39 -4.99
C LEU A 470 -8.00 14.59 -3.54
N GLN A 471 -9.15 15.27 -3.32
CA GLN A 471 -9.76 15.37 -1.99
C GLN A 471 -10.16 13.99 -1.46
N ALA A 472 -10.82 13.17 -2.29
CA ALA A 472 -11.21 11.82 -1.92
C ALA A 472 -10.00 10.98 -1.51
N MET A 473 -8.89 11.02 -2.26
CA MET A 473 -7.66 10.31 -1.90
C MET A 473 -7.07 10.78 -0.55
N SER A 474 -7.16 12.08 -0.29
CA SER A 474 -6.73 12.67 0.99
C SER A 474 -7.61 12.17 2.15
N TYR A 475 -8.92 12.09 1.98
CA TYR A 475 -9.82 11.52 2.99
C TYR A 475 -9.65 10.01 3.14
N ASN A 476 -9.42 9.30 2.04
CA ASN A 476 -9.16 7.86 2.03
C ASN A 476 -7.97 7.54 2.93
N SER A 477 -6.87 8.30 2.82
CA SER A 477 -5.67 8.13 3.66
C SER A 477 -5.94 8.17 5.17
N ILE A 478 -6.99 8.86 5.61
CA ILE A 478 -7.41 8.88 7.02
C ILE A 478 -8.41 7.76 7.30
N SER A 479 -9.43 7.60 6.45
CA SER A 479 -10.50 6.61 6.68
C SER A 479 -10.00 5.17 6.66
N THR A 480 -9.01 4.85 5.82
CA THR A 480 -8.43 3.52 5.66
C THR A 480 -7.21 3.28 6.55
N SER A 481 -6.71 4.32 7.25
CA SER A 481 -5.65 4.15 8.25
C SER A 481 -6.02 3.13 9.33
N PHE A 482 -5.04 2.63 10.07
CA PHE A 482 -5.24 1.78 11.25
C PHE A 482 -5.32 2.59 12.55
N ALA A 483 -5.47 3.92 12.45
CA ALA A 483 -5.73 4.77 13.61
C ALA A 483 -7.06 4.42 14.28
N SER A 484 -7.14 4.62 15.61
CA SER A 484 -8.40 4.45 16.34
C SER A 484 -9.52 5.36 15.78
N PRO A 485 -10.81 4.98 15.92
CA PRO A 485 -11.93 5.80 15.45
C PRO A 485 -11.87 7.26 15.92
N ARG A 486 -11.50 7.48 17.19
CA ARG A 486 -11.34 8.83 17.75
C ARG A 486 -10.26 9.65 17.04
N VAL A 487 -9.12 9.03 16.72
CA VAL A 487 -8.03 9.71 16.01
C VAL A 487 -8.46 10.02 14.58
N LYS A 488 -9.13 9.09 13.89
CA LYS A 488 -9.70 9.32 12.54
C LYS A 488 -10.68 10.48 12.53
N ASP A 489 -11.56 10.60 13.51
CA ASP A 489 -12.52 11.72 13.61
C ASP A 489 -11.81 13.07 13.75
N ILE A 490 -10.79 13.15 14.61
CA ILE A 490 -10.00 14.37 14.81
C ILE A 490 -9.28 14.75 13.51
N LEU A 491 -8.58 13.80 12.89
CA LEU A 491 -7.83 14.02 11.65
C LEU A 491 -8.75 14.42 10.49
N THR A 492 -9.91 13.77 10.36
CA THR A 492 -10.92 14.08 9.33
C THR A 492 -11.45 15.49 9.49
N ASN A 493 -11.75 15.91 10.72
CA ASN A 493 -12.22 17.27 10.99
C ASN A 493 -11.13 18.31 10.71
N ARG A 494 -9.88 18.05 11.09
CA ARG A 494 -8.73 18.91 10.76
C ARG A 494 -8.54 19.02 9.25
N LEU A 495 -8.58 17.90 8.53
CA LEU A 495 -8.45 17.86 7.07
C LEU A 495 -9.56 18.66 6.37
N ARG A 496 -10.82 18.56 6.85
CA ARG A 496 -11.94 19.38 6.35
C ARG A 496 -11.69 20.87 6.52
N GLN A 497 -11.18 21.28 7.68
CA GLN A 497 -10.83 22.69 7.92
C GLN A 497 -9.69 23.14 7.00
N SER A 498 -8.65 22.31 6.83
CA SER A 498 -7.55 22.59 5.92
C SER A 498 -8.02 22.77 4.47
N PHE A 499 -8.94 21.93 3.98
CA PHE A 499 -9.52 22.09 2.65
C PHE A 499 -10.34 23.37 2.53
N THR A 500 -11.15 23.70 3.54
CA THR A 500 -11.93 24.95 3.56
C THR A 500 -11.00 26.17 3.43
N LEU A 501 -9.90 26.20 4.19
CA LEU A 501 -8.91 27.28 4.15
C LEU A 501 -8.10 27.30 2.85
N PHE A 502 -7.81 26.15 2.27
CA PHE A 502 -7.15 26.04 0.98
C PHE A 502 -8.04 26.60 -0.13
N GLU A 503 -9.30 26.15 -0.22
CA GLU A 503 -10.26 26.57 -1.24
C GLU A 503 -10.54 28.08 -1.16
N GLN A 504 -10.70 28.62 0.05
CA GLN A 504 -10.84 30.07 0.25
C GLN A 504 -9.64 30.87 -0.23
N ARG A 505 -8.42 30.34 -0.13
CA ARG A 505 -7.20 31.03 -0.60
C ARG A 505 -6.95 30.84 -2.09
N TYR A 506 -7.35 29.69 -2.65
CA TYR A 506 -7.08 29.37 -4.04
C TYR A 506 -8.08 30.00 -5.01
N LEU A 507 -9.34 30.19 -4.56
CA LEU A 507 -10.42 30.74 -5.38
C LEU A 507 -10.57 32.27 -5.30
N ASN A 508 -9.91 32.92 -4.33
CA ASN A 508 -9.89 34.37 -4.14
C ASN A 508 -8.51 34.93 -4.52
#